data_AF-C8PA24-F1
#
_entry.id   AF-C8PA24-F1
#
_cell.length_a   1.000
_cell.length_b   1.000
_cell.length_c   1.000
_cell.angle_alpha   90.00
_cell.angle_beta   90.00
_cell.angle_gamma   90.00
#
_symmetry.space_group_name_H-M   'P 1'
#
loop_
_entity.id
_entity.type
_entity.pdbx_description
1 polymer ?
#
loop_
_entity_poly.entity_id
_entity_poly.type
_entity_poly.pdbx_seq_one_letter_code
_entity_poly.pdbx_strand_id
1 'polypeptide(L)'
;MYVILFDATTGREVGRQQVANGRARADVAAANPEIYGASQSGFDVAFNIQGNDALTAALKAGHQLQVVARYTNDKQSGEGTFVHYFFAPQSFQQNLGYLDSLTMKQDGSVQASGWHISNQIIGRPYHYVILFDATQGREITRVRVNGQVDRPDIAKLYPTVYGSATSGFSVNFASSAAIRQAISSGHSLQVIDRYSAAQDGNSDYVDLWSSLRRLSL
;
A
#
# COMPACT_ATOMS: atom_id res chain seq x y z
N MET A 1 -28.44 -2.05 11.43
CA MET A 1 -27.91 -2.75 10.23
C MET A 1 -26.47 -3.16 10.52
N TYR A 2 -25.87 -4.01 9.70
CA TYR A 2 -24.43 -4.28 9.73
C TYR A 2 -23.79 -3.80 8.44
N VAL A 3 -22.59 -3.24 8.55
CA VAL A 3 -21.69 -3.05 7.42
C VAL A 3 -20.64 -4.14 7.52
N ILE A 4 -20.53 -4.96 6.48
CA ILE A 4 -19.63 -6.11 6.44
C ILE A 4 -18.56 -5.83 5.40
N LEU A 5 -17.32 -6.13 5.75
CA LEU A 5 -16.20 -6.14 4.82
C LEU A 5 -15.94 -7.57 4.39
N PHE A 6 -16.06 -7.82 3.09
CA PHE A 6 -15.76 -9.09 2.45
C PHE A 6 -14.44 -8.97 1.68
N ASP A 7 -13.63 -10.01 1.75
CA ASP A 7 -12.64 -10.31 0.74
C ASP A 7 -13.39 -10.97 -0.44
N ALA A 8 -13.61 -10.18 -1.49
CA ALA A 8 -14.31 -10.62 -2.68
C ALA A 8 -13.49 -11.59 -3.53
N THR A 9 -12.16 -11.62 -3.36
CA THR A 9 -11.29 -12.58 -4.03
C THR A 9 -11.47 -13.98 -3.45
N THR A 10 -11.58 -14.11 -2.13
CA THR A 10 -11.75 -15.41 -1.46
C THR A 10 -13.20 -15.76 -1.10
N GLY A 11 -14.12 -14.80 -1.23
CA GLY A 11 -15.52 -14.95 -0.82
C GLY A 11 -15.70 -15.03 0.70
N ARG A 12 -14.73 -14.55 1.48
CA ARG A 12 -14.76 -14.63 2.95
C ARG A 12 -15.02 -13.27 3.57
N GLU A 13 -15.79 -13.28 4.65
CA GLU A 13 -15.90 -12.11 5.49
C GLU A 13 -14.58 -11.86 6.24
N VAL A 14 -14.12 -10.62 6.24
CA VAL A 14 -12.92 -10.17 6.99
C VAL A 14 -13.28 -9.31 8.21
N GLY A 15 -14.54 -8.89 8.34
CA GLY A 15 -15.07 -8.28 9.54
C GLY A 15 -16.45 -7.67 9.32
N ARG A 16 -17.12 -7.33 10.43
CA ARG A 16 -18.41 -6.62 10.41
C ARG A 16 -18.46 -5.55 11.50
N GLN A 17 -19.24 -4.51 11.27
CA GLN A 17 -19.52 -3.43 12.20
C GLN A 17 -21.03 -3.24 12.31
N GLN A 18 -21.54 -3.18 13.53
CA GLN A 18 -22.95 -2.86 13.75
C GLN A 18 -23.16 -1.35 13.65
N VAL A 19 -24.12 -0.93 12.83
CA VAL A 19 -24.58 0.46 12.77
C VAL A 19 -25.95 0.54 13.43
N ALA A 20 -25.95 1.05 14.67
CA ALA A 20 -27.15 1.20 15.49
C ALA A 20 -27.97 2.44 15.11
N ASN A 21 -27.30 3.55 14.82
CA ASN A 21 -27.89 4.79 14.34
C ASN A 21 -27.18 5.18 13.04
N GLY A 22 -27.85 4.99 11.90
CA GLY A 22 -27.30 5.44 10.62
C GLY A 22 -27.10 6.96 10.60
N ARG A 23 -26.27 7.44 9.69
CA ARG A 23 -26.06 8.86 9.47
C ARG A 23 -27.29 9.46 8.78
N ALA A 24 -27.72 10.62 9.27
CA ALA A 24 -28.85 11.34 8.70
C ALA A 24 -28.62 11.70 7.23
N ARG A 25 -29.61 11.42 6.39
CA ARG A 25 -29.63 11.65 4.93
C ARG A 25 -30.99 12.21 4.50
N ALA A 26 -31.23 13.48 4.84
CA ALA A 26 -32.47 14.16 4.50
C ALA A 26 -32.69 14.27 2.97
N ASP A 27 -31.61 14.38 2.22
CA ASP A 27 -31.59 14.34 0.76
C ASP A 27 -32.11 13.00 0.21
N VAL A 28 -31.67 11.88 0.80
CA VAL A 28 -32.12 10.54 0.40
C VAL A 28 -33.59 10.33 0.76
N ALA A 29 -34.01 10.79 1.93
CA ALA A 29 -35.42 10.73 2.35
C ALA A 29 -36.33 11.58 1.45
N ALA A 30 -35.89 12.77 1.04
CA ALA A 30 -36.65 13.62 0.14
C ALA A 30 -36.79 13.00 -1.26
N ALA A 31 -35.73 12.33 -1.74
CA ALA A 31 -35.72 11.65 -3.03
C ALA A 31 -36.48 10.31 -3.03
N ASN A 32 -36.62 9.66 -1.87
CA ASN A 32 -37.25 8.33 -1.72
C ASN A 32 -38.21 8.32 -0.52
N PRO A 33 -39.27 9.15 -0.54
CA PRO A 33 -40.14 9.36 0.63
C PRO A 33 -40.91 8.10 1.07
N GLU A 34 -41.09 7.14 0.17
CA GLU A 34 -41.75 5.86 0.42
C GLU A 34 -40.84 4.81 1.09
N ILE A 35 -39.52 5.02 1.07
CA ILE A 35 -38.57 4.06 1.64
C ILE A 35 -38.43 4.30 3.15
N TYR A 36 -38.94 3.35 3.93
CA TYR A 36 -38.79 3.37 5.38
C TYR A 36 -37.31 3.39 5.79
N GLY A 37 -36.95 4.33 6.67
CA GLY A 37 -35.58 4.47 7.16
C GLY A 37 -34.62 5.21 6.22
N ALA A 38 -35.10 5.73 5.07
CA ALA A 38 -34.27 6.49 4.12
C ALA A 38 -33.54 7.67 4.78
N SER A 39 -34.16 8.32 5.77
CA SER A 39 -33.56 9.43 6.51
C SER A 39 -32.36 9.04 7.38
N GLN A 40 -32.16 7.76 7.70
CA GLN A 40 -31.05 7.23 8.50
C GLN A 40 -30.26 6.16 7.72
N SER A 41 -30.25 6.27 6.39
CA SER A 41 -29.64 5.29 5.49
C SER A 41 -28.11 5.40 5.38
N GLY A 42 -27.53 6.54 5.78
CA GLY A 42 -26.09 6.73 5.71
C GLY A 42 -25.33 5.85 6.71
N PHE A 43 -24.08 5.54 6.40
CA PHE A 43 -23.15 4.95 7.35
C PHE A 43 -21.75 5.52 7.18
N ASP A 44 -20.99 5.43 8.27
CA ASP A 44 -19.58 5.74 8.33
C ASP A 44 -18.98 4.75 9.33
N VAL A 45 -18.16 3.82 8.84
CA VAL A 45 -17.55 2.76 9.66
C VAL A 45 -16.10 2.58 9.25
N ALA A 46 -15.27 2.18 10.21
CA ALA A 46 -13.88 1.83 9.99
C ALA A 46 -13.66 0.34 10.33
N PHE A 47 -12.83 -0.32 9.53
CA PHE A 47 -12.30 -1.64 9.82
C PHE A 47 -10.82 -1.47 10.17
N ASN A 48 -10.46 -1.76 11.43
CA ASN A 48 -9.08 -1.66 11.87
C ASN A 48 -8.25 -2.80 11.27
N ILE A 49 -7.09 -2.47 10.71
CA ILE A 49 -6.11 -3.44 10.21
C ILE A 49 -5.37 -4.08 11.40
N GLN A 50 -5.09 -3.31 12.45
CA GLN A 50 -4.37 -3.81 13.62
C GLN A 50 -5.20 -4.89 14.33
N GLY A 51 -4.63 -6.08 14.46
CA GLY A 51 -5.29 -7.24 15.05
C GLY A 51 -6.31 -7.94 14.13
N ASN A 52 -6.41 -7.54 12.87
CA ASN A 52 -7.23 -8.21 11.87
C ASN A 52 -6.34 -8.91 10.83
N ASP A 53 -5.99 -10.17 11.11
CA ASP A 53 -5.12 -10.97 10.26
C ASP A 53 -5.74 -11.23 8.89
N ALA A 54 -7.06 -11.40 8.80
CA ALA A 54 -7.77 -11.64 7.55
C ALA A 54 -7.71 -10.42 6.63
N LEU A 55 -7.97 -9.22 7.17
CA LEU A 55 -7.84 -7.97 6.44
C LEU A 55 -6.39 -7.69 6.05
N THR A 56 -5.45 -7.93 6.96
CA THR A 56 -4.01 -7.79 6.71
C THR A 56 -3.55 -8.69 5.57
N ALA A 57 -3.95 -9.96 5.58
CA ALA A 57 -3.61 -10.93 4.53
C ALA A 57 -4.22 -10.53 3.18
N ALA A 58 -5.49 -10.12 3.16
CA ALA A 58 -6.17 -9.66 1.94
C ALA A 58 -5.45 -8.45 1.31
N LEU A 59 -5.07 -7.46 2.12
CA LEU A 59 -4.33 -6.28 1.65
C LEU A 59 -2.93 -6.63 1.16
N LYS A 60 -2.18 -7.48 1.89
CA LYS A 60 -0.86 -7.97 1.47
C LYS A 60 -0.88 -8.69 0.12
N ALA A 61 -1.92 -9.47 -0.12
CA ALA A 61 -2.11 -10.23 -1.34
C ALA A 61 -2.73 -9.40 -2.49
N GLY A 62 -3.09 -8.14 -2.25
CA GLY A 62 -3.76 -7.28 -3.23
C GLY A 62 -5.15 -7.79 -3.63
N HIS A 63 -5.86 -8.45 -2.70
CA HIS A 63 -7.22 -8.91 -2.92
C HIS A 63 -8.19 -7.73 -3.11
N GLN A 64 -9.34 -8.02 -3.71
CA GLN A 64 -10.43 -7.05 -3.80
C GLN A 64 -11.26 -7.10 -2.53
N LEU A 65 -11.50 -5.94 -1.92
CA LEU A 65 -12.38 -5.82 -0.77
C LEU A 65 -13.72 -5.24 -1.19
N GLN A 66 -14.81 -5.76 -0.62
CA GLN A 66 -16.16 -5.37 -0.95
C GLN A 66 -16.92 -5.04 0.33
N VAL A 67 -17.60 -3.90 0.32
CA VAL A 67 -18.51 -3.54 1.40
C VAL A 67 -19.89 -4.14 1.12
N VAL A 68 -20.53 -4.68 2.15
CA VAL A 68 -21.90 -5.20 2.11
C VAL A 68 -22.71 -4.50 3.20
N ALA A 69 -23.79 -3.81 2.81
CA ALA A 69 -24.79 -3.34 3.77
C ALA A 69 -25.81 -4.47 4.00
N ARG A 70 -25.94 -4.90 5.25
CA ARG A 70 -26.88 -5.94 5.69
C ARG A 70 -27.94 -5.36 6.62
N TYR A 71 -29.19 -5.33 6.18
CA TYR A 71 -30.34 -5.05 7.04
C TYR A 71 -30.90 -6.38 7.53
N THR A 72 -31.04 -6.52 8.85
CA THR A 72 -31.31 -7.80 9.50
C THR A 72 -32.19 -7.58 10.72
N ASN A 73 -33.05 -8.55 11.02
CA ASN A 73 -33.86 -8.54 12.24
C ASN A 73 -33.08 -9.00 13.48
N ASP A 74 -31.91 -9.62 13.32
CA ASP A 74 -31.03 -10.00 14.41
C ASP A 74 -30.05 -8.87 14.73
N LYS A 75 -30.24 -8.23 15.89
CA LYS A 75 -29.38 -7.14 16.36
C LYS A 75 -28.11 -7.61 17.08
N GLN A 76 -27.92 -8.91 17.31
CA GLN A 76 -26.76 -9.42 18.04
C GLN A 76 -25.67 -9.91 17.08
N SER A 77 -25.98 -10.85 16.20
CA SER A 77 -25.00 -11.39 15.25
C SER A 77 -25.18 -10.82 13.85
N GLY A 78 -26.41 -10.48 13.48
CA GLY A 78 -26.79 -10.07 12.14
C GLY A 78 -27.08 -11.23 11.19
N GLU A 79 -27.18 -12.46 11.70
CA GLU A 79 -27.42 -13.71 10.95
C GLU A 79 -28.89 -14.18 10.98
N GLY A 80 -29.83 -13.31 11.39
CA GLY A 80 -31.27 -13.57 11.27
C GLY A 80 -31.78 -13.48 9.83
N THR A 81 -33.06 -13.14 9.67
CA THR A 81 -33.59 -12.78 8.34
C THR A 81 -32.99 -11.46 7.89
N PHE A 82 -32.37 -11.43 6.72
CA PHE A 82 -31.69 -10.24 6.21
C PHE A 82 -31.87 -9.99 4.71
N VAL A 83 -31.56 -8.77 4.30
CA VAL A 83 -31.33 -8.37 2.91
C VAL A 83 -29.95 -7.73 2.80
N HIS A 84 -29.25 -8.00 1.70
CA HIS A 84 -27.94 -7.42 1.39
C HIS A 84 -28.04 -6.42 0.25
N TYR A 85 -27.18 -5.41 0.35
CA TYR A 85 -26.75 -4.62 -0.79
C TYR A 85 -25.23 -4.71 -0.90
N PHE A 86 -24.75 -5.19 -2.05
CA PHE A 86 -23.32 -5.33 -2.34
C PHE A 86 -22.84 -4.10 -3.09
N PHE A 87 -21.87 -3.39 -2.53
CA PHE A 87 -21.19 -2.31 -3.24
C PHE A 87 -20.18 -2.88 -4.25
N ALA A 88 -19.73 -2.07 -5.21
CA ALA A 88 -18.70 -2.51 -6.13
C ALA A 88 -17.38 -2.83 -5.37
N PRO A 89 -16.73 -3.97 -5.65
CA PRO A 89 -15.43 -4.28 -5.07
C PRO A 89 -14.38 -3.20 -5.38
N GLN A 90 -13.45 -3.00 -4.46
CA GLN A 90 -12.34 -2.07 -4.58
C GLN A 90 -11.01 -2.84 -4.62
N SER A 91 -10.11 -2.44 -5.52
CA SER A 91 -8.79 -3.06 -5.68
C SER A 91 -7.73 -2.31 -4.89
N PHE A 92 -6.82 -3.07 -4.28
CA PHE A 92 -5.70 -2.57 -3.47
C PHE A 92 -4.37 -3.13 -4.00
N GLN A 93 -4.12 -2.93 -5.30
CA GLN A 93 -2.95 -3.49 -6.02
C GLN A 93 -1.94 -2.43 -6.47
N GLN A 94 -2.06 -1.19 -6.01
CA GLN A 94 -1.13 -0.15 -6.45
C GLN A 94 0.29 -0.46 -5.94
N ASN A 95 1.26 -0.33 -6.84
CA ASN A 95 2.69 -0.45 -6.59
C ASN A 95 3.40 0.52 -7.55
N LEU A 96 3.61 1.75 -7.08
CA LEU A 96 4.02 2.88 -7.92
C LEU A 96 5.19 3.60 -7.28
N GLY A 97 6.03 4.21 -8.11
CA GLY A 97 7.09 5.07 -7.61
C GLY A 97 7.96 5.59 -8.72
N TYR A 98 8.95 6.37 -8.32
CA TYR A 98 9.87 7.00 -9.24
C TYR A 98 11.23 7.24 -8.58
N LEU A 99 12.28 7.10 -9.37
CA LEU A 99 13.65 7.43 -8.99
C LEU A 99 13.92 8.89 -9.36
N ASP A 100 13.84 9.78 -8.37
CA ASP A 100 14.08 11.21 -8.52
C ASP A 100 15.54 11.49 -8.91
N SER A 101 16.49 10.77 -8.30
CA SER A 101 17.92 10.93 -8.57
C SER A 101 18.72 9.65 -8.37
N LEU A 102 19.78 9.50 -9.17
CA LEU A 102 20.86 8.54 -8.97
C LEU A 102 22.15 9.19 -9.45
N THR A 103 23.06 9.52 -8.52
CA THR A 103 24.23 10.33 -8.84
C THR A 103 25.46 9.86 -8.07
N MET A 104 26.58 9.74 -8.78
CA MET A 104 27.89 9.50 -8.16
C MET A 104 28.43 10.79 -7.53
N LYS A 105 28.95 10.69 -6.32
CA LYS A 105 29.59 11.79 -5.60
C LYS A 105 31.11 11.73 -5.78
N GLN A 106 31.79 12.83 -5.44
CA GLN A 106 33.25 12.96 -5.59
C GLN A 106 34.04 11.97 -4.74
N ASP A 107 33.50 11.55 -3.59
CA ASP A 107 34.08 10.51 -2.73
C ASP A 107 33.85 9.08 -3.27
N GLY A 108 33.20 8.96 -4.43
CA GLY A 108 32.85 7.71 -5.09
C GLY A 108 31.64 7.00 -4.50
N SER A 109 30.94 7.60 -3.53
CA SER A 109 29.64 7.12 -3.09
C SER A 109 28.56 7.39 -4.15
N VAL A 110 27.46 6.65 -4.09
CA VAL A 110 26.31 6.84 -4.99
C VAL A 110 25.10 7.24 -4.15
N GLN A 111 24.56 8.41 -4.42
CA GLN A 111 23.32 8.88 -3.80
C GLN A 111 22.13 8.49 -4.67
N ALA A 112 21.08 7.97 -4.05
CA ALA A 112 19.81 7.69 -4.68
C ALA A 112 18.66 8.29 -3.87
N SER A 113 17.69 8.89 -4.55
CA SER A 113 16.47 9.40 -3.92
C SER A 113 15.27 9.15 -4.82
N GLY A 114 14.11 8.98 -4.22
CA GLY A 114 12.88 8.69 -4.94
C GLY A 114 11.69 8.55 -4.01
N TRP A 115 10.64 7.94 -4.52
CA TRP A 115 9.47 7.56 -3.75
C TRP A 115 8.89 6.24 -4.23
N HIS A 116 8.24 5.53 -3.32
CA HIS A 116 7.55 4.26 -3.58
C HIS A 116 6.33 4.16 -2.68
N ILE A 117 5.16 3.98 -3.29
CA ILE A 117 3.91 3.67 -2.60
C ILE A 117 3.39 2.31 -3.03
N SER A 118 2.83 1.57 -2.09
CA SER A 118 2.06 0.39 -2.42
C SER A 118 1.01 0.10 -1.35
N ASN A 119 -0.15 -0.38 -1.77
CA ASN A 119 -1.16 -0.89 -0.84
C ASN A 119 -0.67 -2.14 -0.08
N GLN A 120 0.34 -2.82 -0.61
CA GLN A 120 0.83 -4.09 -0.08
C GLN A 120 1.97 -3.89 0.95
N ILE A 121 2.32 -2.66 1.34
CA ILE A 121 3.39 -2.42 2.35
C ILE A 121 2.95 -2.85 3.75
N ILE A 122 1.65 -3.02 3.97
CA ILE A 122 1.09 -3.42 5.27
C ILE A 122 1.76 -4.71 5.76
N GLY A 123 2.29 -4.67 7.00
CA GLY A 123 3.00 -5.80 7.59
C GLY A 123 4.37 -6.11 6.96
N ARG A 124 4.97 -5.14 6.26
CA ARG A 124 6.34 -5.18 5.71
C ARG A 124 7.17 -3.98 6.22
N PRO A 125 7.54 -3.97 7.52
CA PRO A 125 8.10 -2.79 8.17
C PRO A 125 9.57 -2.51 7.82
N TYR A 126 10.26 -3.41 7.11
CA TYR A 126 11.67 -3.25 6.78
C TYR A 126 11.82 -2.68 5.36
N HIS A 127 12.29 -1.44 5.28
CA HIS A 127 12.47 -0.71 4.02
C HIS A 127 13.95 -0.69 3.61
N TYR A 128 14.24 -1.12 2.38
CA TYR A 128 15.58 -1.18 1.80
C TYR A 128 15.60 -0.55 0.43
N VAL A 129 16.67 0.20 0.15
CA VAL A 129 17.03 0.60 -1.21
C VAL A 129 18.24 -0.21 -1.63
N ILE A 130 18.13 -0.90 -2.76
CA ILE A 130 19.12 -1.83 -3.27
C ILE A 130 19.73 -1.26 -4.55
N LEU A 131 21.06 -1.26 -4.64
CA LEU A 131 21.77 -0.99 -5.88
C LEU A 131 22.03 -2.31 -6.60
N PHE A 132 21.43 -2.46 -7.78
CA PHE A 132 21.46 -3.69 -8.57
C PHE A 132 22.23 -3.49 -9.86
N ASP A 133 23.12 -4.42 -10.18
CA ASP A 133 23.82 -4.49 -11.45
C ASP A 133 22.98 -5.31 -12.43
N ALA A 134 22.26 -4.62 -13.32
CA ALA A 134 21.42 -5.28 -14.33
C ALA A 134 22.23 -5.95 -15.44
N THR A 135 23.50 -5.56 -15.61
CA THR A 135 24.40 -6.20 -16.60
C THR A 135 24.86 -7.56 -16.09
N GLN A 136 25.13 -7.67 -14.80
CA GLN A 136 25.55 -8.92 -14.16
C GLN A 136 24.41 -9.71 -13.52
N GLY A 137 23.21 -9.14 -13.43
CA GLY A 137 22.03 -9.79 -12.85
C GLY A 137 22.15 -10.01 -11.34
N ARG A 138 22.85 -9.13 -10.61
CA ARG A 138 23.07 -9.30 -9.17
C ARG A 138 23.01 -8.00 -8.39
N GLU A 139 22.62 -8.14 -7.13
CA GLU A 139 22.75 -7.06 -6.15
C GLU A 139 24.23 -6.71 -5.91
N ILE A 140 24.53 -5.41 -5.88
CA ILE A 140 25.83 -4.89 -5.46
C ILE A 140 25.83 -4.66 -3.95
N THR A 141 24.84 -3.94 -3.44
CA THR A 141 24.68 -3.59 -2.04
C THR A 141 23.27 -3.08 -1.76
N ARG A 142 22.90 -2.99 -0.48
CA ARG A 142 21.65 -2.41 -0.01
C ARG A 142 21.85 -1.50 1.19
N VAL A 143 20.96 -0.53 1.36
CA VAL A 143 20.89 0.35 2.52
C VAL A 143 19.50 0.23 3.12
N ARG A 144 19.43 0.04 4.44
CA ARG A 144 18.17 0.13 5.17
C ARG A 144 17.77 1.60 5.28
N VAL A 145 16.55 1.93 4.89
CA VAL A 145 15.99 3.27 5.08
C VAL A 145 15.58 3.41 6.54
N ASN A 146 16.19 4.36 7.24
CA ASN A 146 15.86 4.68 8.62
C ASN A 146 15.18 6.05 8.63
N GLY A 147 13.88 6.06 8.88
CA GLY A 147 13.07 7.28 8.88
C GLY A 147 12.18 7.41 7.66
N GLN A 148 11.25 8.36 7.75
CA GLN A 148 10.27 8.67 6.73
C GLN A 148 10.70 9.94 6.00
N VAL A 149 10.51 9.99 4.69
CA VAL A 149 10.73 11.21 3.89
C VAL A 149 9.38 11.69 3.38
N ASP A 150 9.02 12.91 3.75
CA ASP A 150 7.72 13.49 3.43
C ASP A 150 7.56 13.77 1.94
N ARG A 151 6.38 13.41 1.42
CA ARG A 151 5.94 13.56 0.02
C ARG A 151 4.50 14.05 -0.04
N PRO A 152 4.22 15.30 0.36
CA PRO A 152 2.86 15.86 0.30
C PRO A 152 2.32 15.93 -1.14
N ASP A 153 3.19 16.03 -2.13
CA ASP A 153 2.87 15.92 -3.54
C ASP A 153 2.30 14.54 -3.90
N ILE A 154 2.88 13.48 -3.37
CA ILE A 154 2.42 12.10 -3.59
C ILE A 154 1.15 11.82 -2.81
N ALA A 155 1.02 12.33 -1.58
CA ALA A 155 -0.23 12.25 -0.82
C ALA A 155 -1.41 12.91 -1.55
N LYS A 156 -1.17 14.03 -2.24
CA LYS A 156 -2.21 14.71 -3.03
C LYS A 156 -2.62 13.91 -4.26
N LEU A 157 -1.67 13.24 -4.93
CA LEU A 157 -1.95 12.41 -6.11
C LEU A 157 -2.60 11.07 -5.74
N TYR A 158 -2.21 10.49 -4.60
CA TYR A 158 -2.64 9.17 -4.14
C TYR A 158 -3.15 9.22 -2.69
N PRO A 159 -4.25 9.95 -2.42
CA PRO A 159 -4.75 10.18 -1.06
C PRO A 159 -5.30 8.91 -0.41
N THR A 160 -5.62 7.89 -1.21
CA THR A 160 -6.17 6.61 -0.74
C THR A 160 -5.11 5.53 -0.52
N VAL A 161 -3.84 5.80 -0.82
CA VAL A 161 -2.75 4.83 -0.62
C VAL A 161 -2.10 5.06 0.72
N TYR A 162 -2.05 4.00 1.52
CA TYR A 162 -1.39 4.02 2.82
C TYR A 162 0.08 4.44 2.68
N GLY A 163 0.51 5.37 3.53
CA GLY A 163 1.90 5.85 3.56
C GLY A 163 2.30 6.79 2.43
N SER A 164 1.38 7.25 1.58
CA SER A 164 1.70 8.15 0.46
C SER A 164 2.31 9.49 0.88
N ALA A 165 2.01 9.96 2.09
CA ALA A 165 2.60 11.18 2.65
C ALA A 165 4.06 11.03 3.08
N THR A 166 4.53 9.81 3.33
CA THR A 166 5.88 9.52 3.85
C THR A 166 6.61 8.48 2.98
N SER A 167 6.29 8.49 1.69
CA SER A 167 6.71 7.48 0.72
C SER A 167 8.10 7.70 0.13
N GLY A 168 8.78 8.77 0.51
CA GLY A 168 10.08 9.10 -0.05
C GLY A 168 11.21 8.25 0.54
N PHE A 169 12.32 8.17 -0.19
CA PHE A 169 13.60 7.70 0.32
C PHE A 169 14.74 8.58 -0.16
N SER A 170 15.81 8.63 0.62
CA SER A 170 17.09 9.23 0.25
C SER A 170 18.20 8.45 0.94
N VAL A 171 19.05 7.79 0.17
CA VAL A 171 20.11 6.91 0.67
C VAL A 171 21.44 7.24 0.03
N ASN A 172 22.51 6.88 0.73
CA ASN A 172 23.86 6.93 0.20
C ASN A 172 24.49 5.53 0.24
N PHE A 173 24.84 5.00 -0.91
CA PHE A 173 25.65 3.79 -1.03
C PHE A 173 27.12 4.17 -0.87
N ALA A 174 27.73 3.73 0.23
CA ALA A 174 29.15 3.97 0.46
C ALA A 174 30.01 3.43 -0.71
N SER A 175 31.04 4.19 -1.07
CA SER A 175 31.98 3.82 -2.13
C SER A 175 32.56 2.42 -1.87
N SER A 176 32.54 1.56 -2.89
CA SER A 176 33.09 0.21 -2.81
C SER A 176 33.78 -0.18 -4.12
N ALA A 177 34.63 -1.21 -4.08
CA ALA A 177 35.28 -1.72 -5.29
C ALA A 177 34.26 -2.21 -6.31
N ALA A 178 33.16 -2.83 -5.87
CA ALA A 178 32.10 -3.31 -6.74
C ALA A 178 31.34 -2.17 -7.44
N ILE A 179 31.02 -1.09 -6.72
CA ILE A 179 30.39 0.10 -7.31
C ILE A 179 31.33 0.74 -8.34
N ARG A 180 32.59 0.97 -7.97
CA ARG A 180 33.58 1.58 -8.88
C ARG A 180 33.78 0.74 -10.13
N GLN A 181 33.86 -0.59 -9.99
CA GLN A 181 33.99 -1.51 -11.12
C GLN A 181 32.76 -1.47 -12.04
N ALA A 182 31.55 -1.48 -11.49
CA ALA A 182 30.33 -1.44 -12.30
C ALA A 182 30.25 -0.15 -13.12
N ILE A 183 30.60 0.98 -12.50
CA ILE A 183 30.62 2.29 -13.17
C ILE A 183 31.72 2.36 -14.24
N SER A 184 32.96 1.98 -13.91
CA SER A 184 34.08 2.04 -14.87
C SER A 184 33.92 1.08 -16.05
N SER A 185 33.18 -0.02 -15.86
CA SER A 185 32.85 -0.99 -16.91
C SER A 185 31.63 -0.58 -17.74
N GLY A 186 31.00 0.56 -17.43
CA GLY A 186 29.82 1.06 -18.14
C GLY A 186 28.57 0.19 -17.94
N HIS A 187 28.47 -0.52 -16.82
CA HIS A 187 27.31 -1.38 -16.53
C HIS A 187 26.02 -0.56 -16.39
N SER A 188 24.92 -1.15 -16.82
CA SER A 188 23.58 -0.67 -16.52
C SER A 188 23.19 -1.03 -15.09
N LEU A 189 22.81 -0.02 -14.31
CA LEU A 189 22.38 -0.14 -12.92
C LEU A 189 20.88 0.12 -12.78
N GLN A 190 20.29 -0.46 -11.75
CA GLN A 190 18.93 -0.15 -11.28
C GLN A 190 18.95 0.09 -9.77
N VAL A 191 17.99 0.87 -9.32
CA VAL A 191 17.62 0.95 -7.91
C VAL A 191 16.36 0.13 -7.71
N ILE A 192 16.38 -0.76 -6.72
CA ILE A 192 15.19 -1.47 -6.27
C ILE A 192 14.81 -0.88 -4.92
N ASP A 193 13.60 -0.32 -4.81
CA ASP A 193 13.03 0.02 -3.52
C ASP A 193 12.17 -1.14 -3.02
N ARG A 194 12.46 -1.61 -1.81
CA ARG A 194 11.92 -2.87 -1.26
C ARG A 194 11.35 -2.65 0.12
N TYR A 195 10.08 -3.03 0.32
CA TYR A 195 9.49 -3.23 1.64
C TYR A 195 9.39 -4.73 1.93
N SER A 196 9.88 -5.17 3.08
CA SER A 196 10.00 -6.59 3.48
C SER A 196 9.40 -6.83 4.86
N ALA A 197 8.81 -8.02 5.06
CA ALA A 197 8.41 -8.47 6.40
C ALA A 197 9.59 -8.99 7.23
N ALA A 198 10.66 -9.45 6.57
CA ALA A 198 11.85 -9.95 7.24
C ALA A 198 12.92 -8.87 7.44
N GLN A 199 13.61 -8.94 8.59
CA GLN A 199 14.66 -8.00 9.00
C GLN A 199 15.91 -8.03 8.11
N ASP A 200 16.12 -9.10 7.35
CA ASP A 200 17.22 -9.17 6.39
C ASP A 200 16.84 -8.60 5.01
N GLY A 201 15.55 -8.32 4.78
CA GLY A 201 15.04 -7.80 3.52
C GLY A 201 14.80 -8.86 2.43
N ASN A 202 14.75 -10.16 2.77
CA ASN A 202 14.74 -11.24 1.76
C ASN A 202 13.48 -12.12 1.77
N SER A 203 12.43 -11.80 2.53
CA SER A 203 11.21 -12.61 2.56
C SER A 203 9.96 -11.75 2.72
N ASP A 204 8.88 -12.16 2.04
CA ASP A 204 7.60 -11.45 1.99
C ASP A 204 7.81 -9.96 1.70
N TYR A 205 8.28 -9.67 0.48
CA TYR A 205 8.61 -8.33 0.05
C TYR A 205 7.81 -7.86 -1.17
N VAL A 206 7.67 -6.55 -1.28
CA VAL A 206 7.22 -5.85 -2.49
C VAL A 206 8.36 -4.99 -3.00
N ASP A 207 8.66 -5.14 -4.29
CA ASP A 207 9.71 -4.42 -4.98
C ASP A 207 9.13 -3.41 -5.95
N LEU A 208 9.84 -2.30 -6.10
CA LEU A 208 9.72 -1.40 -7.23
C LEU A 208 11.08 -1.22 -7.88
N TRP A 209 11.15 -1.50 -9.17
CA TRP A 209 12.36 -1.43 -9.96
C TRP A 209 12.41 -0.11 -10.73
N SER A 210 13.50 0.64 -10.59
CA SER A 210 13.72 1.83 -11.41
C SER A 210 13.97 1.45 -12.88
N SER A 211 13.89 2.44 -13.76
CA SER A 211 14.48 2.32 -15.09
C SER A 211 16.00 2.12 -15.02
N LEU A 212 16.58 1.56 -16.09
CA LEU A 212 18.02 1.39 -16.23
C LEU A 212 18.71 2.76 -16.28
N ARG A 213 19.83 2.87 -15.56
CA ARG A 213 20.70 4.05 -15.54
C ARG A 213 22.14 3.60 -15.78
N ARG A 214 22.90 4.38 -16.53
CA ARG A 214 24.36 4.28 -16.55
C ARG A 214 24.92 5.50 -15.86
N LEU A 215 25.86 5.27 -14.95
CA LEU A 215 26.66 6.34 -14.35
C LEU A 215 27.99 6.40 -15.09
N SER A 216 28.54 7.61 -15.19
CA SER A 216 29.89 7.84 -15.69
C SER A 216 30.73 8.50 -14.60
N LEU A 217 32.05 8.35 -14.72
CA LEU A 217 33.03 9.12 -13.96
C LEU A 217 33.07 10.57 -14.42
#